data_AF-A0A7J8EB26-F1
#
_entry.id   AF-A0A7J8EB26-F1
#
_cell.length_a   1.000
_cell.length_b   1.000
_cell.length_c   1.000
_cell.angle_alpha   90.00
_cell.angle_beta   90.00
_cell.angle_gamma   90.00
#
_symmetry.space_group_name_H-M   'P 1'
#
loop_
_entity.id
_entity.type
_entity.pdbx_description
1 polymer ?
#
loop_
_entity_poly.entity_id
_entity_poly.type
_entity_poly.pdbx_seq_one_letter_code
_entity_poly.pdbx_strand_id
1 'polypeptide(L)'
;MRKAQGSWEKRILKSLNSMCTELSIPLARKRPVGEQKELLNKWNEMGTDEPDLSLFRPVYAPKDFLEVLINLRNPNYENGDSLSFRTHLGLIQVPLKVKDIPELKEFFVELGLTTGQLGIDDSTQVPPELFENEHVRIGHKVLAEQDSAAAQQYIRQGSPTALRAELWALILNISSQPEDVLYYEQLKTNVIQHDLLVDSLIYKDVKLTASNDDYYFVFEDYLYQVLLCFSRDTSVLGHFAYNSASPPKSYIRGKLGIEEYAVFYPPNGVIPFHGFSMYVAPLCFLYHEPSKLYQIFREMYVRFFFRLHSISSHPSVSL
;
A
#
# COMPACT_ATOMS: atom_id res chain seq x y z
N MET A 1 -7.28 -6.97 -20.37
CA MET A 1 -6.72 -6.75 -19.02
C MET A 1 -5.49 -7.60 -18.71
N ARG A 2 -5.55 -8.94 -18.62
CA ARG A 2 -4.37 -9.78 -18.28
C ARG A 2 -3.11 -9.53 -19.13
N LYS A 3 -3.26 -9.38 -20.46
CA LYS A 3 -2.13 -9.06 -21.36
C LYS A 3 -1.48 -7.70 -21.04
N ALA A 4 -2.30 -6.71 -20.69
CA ALA A 4 -1.82 -5.38 -20.32
C ALA A 4 -1.08 -5.43 -18.98
N GLN A 5 -1.65 -6.11 -17.98
CA GLN A 5 -0.99 -6.35 -16.70
C GLN A 5 0.37 -7.04 -16.88
N GLY A 6 0.45 -8.13 -17.65
CA GLY A 6 1.71 -8.82 -17.90
C GLY A 6 2.72 -7.98 -18.71
N SER A 7 2.25 -7.05 -19.54
CA SER A 7 3.14 -6.11 -20.25
C SER A 7 3.69 -5.04 -19.30
N TRP A 8 2.85 -4.58 -18.37
CA TRP A 8 3.24 -3.65 -17.31
C TRP A 8 4.31 -4.25 -16.38
N GLU A 9 4.11 -5.47 -15.91
CA GLU A 9 5.07 -6.20 -15.09
C GLU A 9 6.43 -6.38 -15.78
N LYS A 10 6.41 -6.73 -17.07
CA LYS A 10 7.64 -6.84 -17.87
C LYS A 10 8.39 -5.51 -17.95
N ARG A 11 7.68 -4.38 -18.04
CA ARG A 11 8.28 -3.05 -18.05
C ARG A 11 8.96 -2.74 -16.70
N ILE A 12 8.28 -3.02 -15.58
CA ILE A 12 8.82 -2.85 -14.23
C ILE A 12 10.09 -3.71 -14.06
N LEU A 13 10.01 -5.00 -14.38
CA LEU A 13 11.15 -5.93 -14.28
C LEU A 13 12.33 -5.51 -15.15
N LYS A 14 12.07 -5.04 -16.38
CA LYS A 14 13.11 -4.52 -17.27
C LYS A 14 13.81 -3.30 -16.66
N SER A 15 13.04 -2.38 -16.08
CA SER A 15 13.56 -1.18 -15.42
C SER A 15 14.47 -1.55 -14.23
N LEU A 16 14.00 -2.45 -13.36
CA LEU A 16 14.76 -2.95 -12.22
C LEU A 16 16.07 -3.63 -12.64
N ASN A 17 16.01 -4.57 -13.60
CA ASN A 17 17.20 -5.29 -14.09
C ASN A 17 18.19 -4.37 -14.83
N SER A 18 17.70 -3.36 -15.54
CA SER A 18 18.54 -2.35 -16.18
C SER A 18 19.32 -1.57 -15.13
N MET A 19 18.68 -1.18 -14.03
CA MET A 19 19.33 -0.48 -12.92
C MET A 19 20.40 -1.36 -12.24
N CYS A 20 20.12 -2.64 -11.99
CA CYS A 20 21.14 -3.58 -11.49
C CYS A 20 22.38 -3.62 -12.37
N THR A 21 22.17 -3.68 -13.69
CA THR A 21 23.25 -3.80 -14.67
C THR A 21 24.06 -2.51 -14.76
N GLU A 22 23.39 -1.36 -14.77
CA GLU A 22 24.00 -0.03 -14.85
C GLU A 22 24.83 0.29 -13.60
N LEU A 23 24.29 0.02 -12.41
CA LEU A 23 24.97 0.29 -11.14
C LEU A 23 25.96 -0.80 -10.72
N SER A 24 25.96 -1.95 -11.42
CA SER A 24 26.73 -3.14 -11.04
C SER A 24 26.45 -3.63 -9.61
N ILE A 25 25.20 -3.48 -9.14
CA ILE A 25 24.73 -3.86 -7.80
C ILE A 25 23.92 -5.15 -7.88
N PRO A 26 24.17 -6.15 -7.01
CA PRO A 26 23.34 -7.36 -6.94
C PRO A 26 21.95 -7.06 -6.38
N LEU A 27 20.95 -7.82 -6.80
CA LEU A 27 19.58 -7.70 -6.26
C LEU A 27 19.52 -7.96 -4.74
N ALA A 28 20.31 -8.91 -4.27
CA ALA A 28 20.41 -9.27 -2.87
C ALA A 28 21.84 -9.70 -2.52
N ARG A 29 22.33 -9.30 -1.35
CA ARG A 29 23.57 -9.81 -0.77
C ARG A 29 23.43 -9.95 0.75
N LYS A 30 24.22 -10.83 1.35
CA LYS A 30 24.38 -10.85 2.81
C LYS A 30 25.16 -9.61 3.22
N ARG A 31 24.64 -8.85 4.18
CA ARG A 31 25.29 -7.65 4.71
C ARG A 31 26.53 -8.04 5.54
N PRO A 32 27.69 -7.37 5.38
CA PRO A 32 28.85 -7.58 6.24
C PRO A 32 28.55 -7.29 7.72
N VAL A 33 29.25 -7.96 8.64
CA VAL A 33 28.98 -7.86 10.09
C VAL A 33 29.09 -6.42 10.62
N GLY A 34 30.00 -5.61 10.06
CA GLY A 34 30.13 -4.19 10.42
C GLY A 34 28.87 -3.39 10.08
N GLU A 35 28.40 -3.49 8.83
CA GLU A 35 27.16 -2.84 8.37
C GLU A 35 25.93 -3.35 9.15
N GLN A 36 25.90 -4.64 9.53
CA GLN A 36 24.82 -5.19 10.38
C GLN A 36 24.79 -4.52 11.76
N LYS A 37 25.95 -4.35 12.40
CA LYS A 37 26.06 -3.73 13.72
C LYS A 37 25.67 -2.25 13.67
N GLU A 38 26.07 -1.54 12.62
CA GLU A 38 25.72 -0.15 12.41
C GLU A 38 24.20 0.03 12.26
N LEU A 39 23.58 -0.71 11.35
CA LEU A 39 22.15 -0.63 11.11
C LEU A 39 21.33 -1.04 12.35
N LEU A 40 21.79 -2.04 13.10
CA LEU A 40 21.15 -2.45 14.34
C LEU A 40 21.17 -1.32 15.39
N ASN A 41 22.31 -0.63 15.52
CA ASN A 41 22.45 0.48 16.47
C ASN A 41 21.61 1.69 16.07
N LYS A 42 21.48 1.94 14.76
CA LYS A 42 20.75 3.09 14.19
C LYS A 42 19.31 2.77 13.80
N TRP A 43 18.77 1.61 14.16
CA TRP A 43 17.45 1.15 13.69
C TRP A 43 16.32 2.15 13.97
N ASN A 44 16.41 2.91 15.06
CA ASN A 44 15.41 3.92 15.43
C ASN A 44 15.74 5.34 14.93
N GLU A 45 16.86 5.53 14.25
CA GLU A 45 17.39 6.81 13.79
C GLU A 45 17.92 6.71 12.34
N MET A 46 17.37 5.78 11.55
CA MET A 46 17.76 5.55 10.16
C MET A 46 17.55 6.80 9.27
N GLY A 47 16.64 7.70 9.64
CA GLY A 47 16.41 8.96 8.95
C GLY A 47 17.58 9.94 9.01
N THR A 48 18.46 9.76 9.99
CA THR A 48 19.70 10.56 10.12
C THR A 48 20.78 10.14 9.14
N ASP A 49 20.69 8.93 8.58
CA ASP A 49 21.63 8.46 7.57
C ASP A 49 21.29 9.09 6.22
N GLU A 50 22.29 9.69 5.58
CA GLU A 50 22.19 10.23 4.21
C GLU A 50 23.01 9.37 3.25
N PRO A 51 22.50 8.20 2.84
CA PRO A 51 23.17 7.41 1.81
C PRO A 51 23.21 8.19 0.49
N ASP A 52 24.29 8.04 -0.27
CA ASP A 52 24.33 8.56 -1.64
C ASP A 52 23.40 7.75 -2.53
N LEU A 53 22.23 8.32 -2.79
CA LEU A 53 21.20 7.74 -3.66
C LEU A 53 21.08 8.50 -4.98
N SER A 54 22.10 9.26 -5.39
CA SER A 54 22.07 10.08 -6.60
C SER A 54 21.85 9.25 -7.87
N LEU A 55 22.42 8.05 -7.91
CA LEU A 55 22.31 7.11 -9.04
C LEU A 55 21.03 6.27 -9.03
N PHE A 56 20.28 6.28 -7.92
CA PHE A 56 19.03 5.54 -7.81
C PHE A 56 17.86 6.39 -8.31
N ARG A 57 17.14 5.83 -9.27
CA ARG A 57 15.90 6.39 -9.82
C ARG A 57 14.71 5.49 -9.46
N PRO A 58 13.50 6.03 -9.28
CA PRO A 58 12.31 5.20 -9.12
C PRO A 58 12.16 4.22 -10.29
N VAL A 59 11.72 2.99 -10.01
CA VAL A 59 11.50 1.97 -11.05
C VAL A 59 10.36 2.38 -11.99
N TYR A 60 9.32 2.97 -11.40
CA TYR A 60 8.20 3.64 -12.05
C TYR A 60 7.53 4.62 -11.08
N ALA A 61 6.71 5.52 -11.60
CA ALA A 61 5.85 6.43 -10.86
C ALA A 61 4.36 6.25 -11.23
N PRO A 62 3.42 6.78 -10.43
CA PRO A 62 1.99 6.74 -10.76
C PRO A 62 1.64 7.29 -12.14
N LYS A 63 2.42 8.29 -12.61
CA LYS A 63 2.30 8.83 -13.97
C LYS A 63 2.60 7.79 -15.05
N ASP A 64 3.64 6.96 -14.89
CA ASP A 64 3.95 5.89 -15.83
C ASP A 64 2.80 4.87 -15.90
N PHE A 65 2.20 4.57 -14.75
CA PHE A 65 1.05 3.67 -14.68
C PHE A 65 -0.17 4.26 -15.36
N LEU A 66 -0.47 5.55 -15.12
CA LEU A 66 -1.52 6.29 -15.79
C LEU A 66 -1.34 6.29 -17.31
N GLU A 67 -0.12 6.52 -17.82
CA GLU A 67 0.17 6.45 -19.24
C GLU A 67 -0.13 5.07 -19.84
N VAL A 68 0.14 4.00 -19.10
CA VAL A 68 -0.25 2.64 -19.53
C VAL A 68 -1.77 2.52 -19.61
N LEU A 69 -2.50 3.04 -18.62
CA LEU A 69 -3.97 3.01 -18.58
C LEU A 69 -4.61 3.80 -19.73
N ILE A 70 -4.07 4.99 -20.04
CA ILE A 70 -4.53 5.84 -21.16
C ILE A 70 -4.41 5.11 -22.50
N ASN A 71 -3.36 4.31 -22.67
CA ASN A 71 -3.09 3.59 -23.91
C ASN A 71 -3.80 2.23 -24.01
N LEU A 72 -4.63 1.85 -23.02
CA LEU A 72 -5.40 0.61 -23.08
C LEU A 72 -6.52 0.73 -24.12
N ARG A 73 -6.41 -0.05 -25.19
CA ARG A 73 -7.49 -0.20 -26.18
C ARG A 73 -8.36 -1.40 -25.84
N ASN A 74 -9.67 -1.23 -25.93
CA ASN A 74 -10.63 -2.32 -25.78
C ASN A 74 -10.91 -2.95 -27.16
N PRO A 75 -10.47 -4.19 -27.42
CA PRO A 75 -10.68 -4.85 -28.72
C PRO A 75 -12.17 -5.07 -29.05
N ASN A 76 -13.05 -5.05 -28.04
CA ASN A 76 -14.50 -5.16 -28.25
C ASN A 76 -15.12 -3.90 -28.87
N TYR A 77 -14.37 -2.79 -28.98
CA TYR A 77 -14.82 -1.52 -29.56
C TYR A 77 -14.10 -1.18 -30.87
N GLU A 78 -13.25 -2.08 -31.40
CA GLU A 78 -12.58 -1.85 -32.69
C GLU A 78 -13.50 -2.09 -33.90
N ASN A 79 -14.70 -2.66 -33.69
CA ASN A 79 -15.66 -2.93 -34.76
C ASN A 79 -17.04 -2.32 -34.42
N GLY A 80 -17.36 -1.15 -34.99
CA GLY A 80 -18.76 -0.72 -35.12
C GLY A 80 -19.08 0.69 -34.62
N ASP A 81 -19.27 1.58 -35.61
CA ASP A 81 -20.25 2.66 -35.67
C ASP A 81 -20.24 3.82 -34.67
N SER A 82 -20.00 5.00 -35.26
CA SER A 82 -20.38 6.34 -34.85
C SER A 82 -19.82 6.84 -33.50
N LEU A 83 -19.03 7.91 -33.61
CA LEU A 83 -18.56 8.74 -32.50
C LEU A 83 -19.75 9.24 -31.67
N SER A 84 -20.15 8.50 -30.63
CA SER A 84 -21.12 8.99 -29.68
C SER A 84 -20.45 10.01 -28.76
N PHE A 85 -21.17 11.04 -28.33
CA PHE A 85 -20.66 12.07 -27.40
C PHE A 85 -20.10 11.48 -26.08
N ARG A 86 -20.46 10.23 -25.73
CA ARG A 86 -19.99 9.54 -24.52
C ARG A 86 -18.56 9.00 -24.61
N THR A 87 -17.97 8.91 -25.80
CA THR A 87 -16.58 8.45 -25.98
C THR A 87 -15.51 9.53 -25.78
N HIS A 88 -15.88 10.78 -25.45
CA HIS A 88 -14.93 11.91 -25.44
C HIS A 88 -14.67 12.57 -24.09
N LEU A 89 -15.29 12.10 -23.00
CA LEU A 89 -15.05 12.68 -21.68
C LEU A 89 -14.09 11.79 -20.87
N GLY A 90 -12.83 12.22 -20.78
CA GLY A 90 -11.81 11.62 -19.91
C GLY A 90 -10.58 11.09 -20.64
N LEU A 91 -9.43 11.10 -19.95
CA LEU A 91 -8.14 10.61 -20.45
C LEU A 91 -8.11 9.08 -20.64
N ILE A 92 -8.97 8.35 -19.93
CA ILE A 92 -9.05 6.88 -19.97
C ILE A 92 -10.43 6.49 -20.53
N GLN A 93 -10.44 5.87 -21.70
CA GLN A 93 -11.66 5.37 -22.34
C GLN A 93 -11.94 3.92 -21.93
N VAL A 94 -12.20 3.70 -20.64
CA VAL A 94 -12.64 2.39 -20.14
C VAL A 94 -14.13 2.49 -19.84
N PRO A 95 -15.01 1.78 -20.57
CA PRO A 95 -16.43 1.71 -20.25
C PRO A 95 -16.60 0.88 -18.98
N LEU A 96 -16.51 1.55 -17.84
CA LEU A 96 -16.86 0.98 -16.54
C LEU A 96 -18.38 1.11 -16.38
N LYS A 97 -19.05 0.03 -15.96
CA LYS A 97 -20.43 0.13 -15.49
C LYS A 97 -20.39 0.93 -14.19
N VAL A 98 -20.76 2.20 -14.27
CA VAL A 98 -20.94 3.07 -13.10
C VAL A 98 -22.38 2.98 -12.63
N LYS A 99 -22.58 3.07 -11.31
CA LYS A 99 -23.91 3.14 -10.71
C LYS A 99 -24.57 4.46 -11.10
N ASP A 100 -25.86 4.43 -11.42
CA ASP A 100 -26.64 5.65 -11.57
C ASP A 100 -26.98 6.31 -10.21
N ILE A 101 -27.58 7.49 -10.23
CA ILE A 101 -27.90 8.22 -8.99
C ILE A 101 -28.84 7.42 -8.07
N PRO A 102 -29.93 6.80 -8.55
CA PRO A 102 -30.73 5.87 -7.74
C PRO A 102 -29.92 4.73 -7.11
N GLU A 103 -29.09 4.02 -7.89
CA GLU A 103 -28.24 2.93 -7.43
C GLU A 103 -27.22 3.43 -6.38
N LEU A 104 -26.67 4.63 -6.55
CA LEU A 104 -25.77 5.25 -5.57
C LEU A 104 -26.49 5.60 -4.27
N LYS A 105 -27.73 6.10 -4.33
CA LYS A 105 -28.52 6.40 -3.12
C LYS A 105 -28.85 5.14 -2.32
N GLU A 106 -29.17 4.05 -3.02
CA GLU A 106 -29.40 2.76 -2.36
C GLU A 106 -28.10 2.19 -1.77
N PHE A 107 -27.00 2.28 -2.52
CA PHE A 107 -25.69 1.78 -2.08
C PHE A 107 -25.12 2.57 -0.89
N PHE A 108 -25.31 3.89 -0.85
CA PHE A 108 -24.85 4.79 0.22
C PHE A 108 -26.01 5.28 1.10
N VAL A 109 -27.03 4.44 1.34
CA VAL A 109 -28.21 4.80 2.15
C VAL A 109 -27.83 5.32 3.54
N GLU A 110 -26.71 4.84 4.08
CA GLU A 110 -26.20 5.23 5.40
C GLU A 110 -25.61 6.65 5.45
N LEU A 111 -25.28 7.23 4.30
CA LEU A 111 -24.88 8.64 4.15
C LEU A 111 -26.09 9.55 3.86
N GLY A 112 -27.32 9.02 4.00
CA GLY A 112 -28.54 9.78 3.81
C GLY A 112 -28.69 10.91 4.84
N LEU A 113 -29.43 11.95 4.46
CA LEU A 113 -29.71 13.12 5.31
C LEU A 113 -30.50 12.79 6.59
N THR A 114 -31.05 11.59 6.68
CA THR A 114 -31.77 11.09 7.86
C THR A 114 -30.86 10.46 8.91
N THR A 115 -29.57 10.31 8.61
CA THR A 115 -28.59 9.65 9.47
C THR A 115 -27.51 10.66 9.87
N GLY A 116 -27.26 10.77 11.17
CA GLY A 116 -26.23 11.66 11.71
C GLY A 116 -24.83 11.19 11.30
N GLN A 117 -23.97 12.13 10.90
CA GLN A 117 -22.62 11.88 10.42
C GLN A 117 -21.59 12.71 11.19
N LEU A 118 -20.55 12.03 11.67
CA LEU A 118 -19.42 12.69 12.33
C LEU A 118 -18.60 13.49 11.30
N GLY A 119 -18.26 14.74 11.62
CA GLY A 119 -17.62 15.72 10.72
C GLY A 119 -18.60 16.58 9.92
N ILE A 120 -19.90 16.31 9.98
CA ILE A 120 -20.97 17.12 9.35
C ILE A 120 -21.91 17.67 10.42
N ASP A 121 -22.58 16.79 11.15
CA ASP A 121 -23.65 17.17 12.09
C ASP A 121 -23.14 17.65 13.46
N ASP A 122 -21.85 17.45 13.72
CA ASP A 122 -21.10 18.01 14.85
C ASP A 122 -20.72 19.50 14.64
N SER A 123 -20.88 20.04 13.43
CA SER A 123 -20.30 21.35 13.09
C SER A 123 -21.15 22.59 13.37
N THR A 124 -22.50 22.52 13.39
CA THR A 124 -23.26 23.78 13.26
C THR A 124 -24.62 23.94 13.95
N GLN A 125 -25.35 22.91 14.40
CA GLN A 125 -26.75 23.13 14.88
C GLN A 125 -27.20 22.39 16.16
N VAL A 126 -26.44 21.40 16.63
CA VAL A 126 -26.65 20.71 17.91
C VAL A 126 -25.42 21.01 18.78
N PRO A 127 -25.50 21.10 20.13
CA PRO A 127 -24.29 21.13 20.96
C PRO A 127 -23.37 19.99 20.49
N PRO A 128 -22.21 20.27 19.88
CA PRO A 128 -21.38 19.26 19.21
C PRO A 128 -21.07 18.07 20.14
N GLU A 129 -20.90 18.43 21.41
CA GLU A 129 -20.66 17.56 22.54
C GLU A 129 -21.74 16.48 22.71
N LEU A 130 -23.02 16.70 22.38
CA LEU A 130 -24.05 15.67 22.61
C LEU A 130 -23.99 14.55 21.59
N PHE A 131 -23.84 14.88 20.30
CA PHE A 131 -23.77 13.87 19.25
C PHE A 131 -22.43 13.15 19.27
N GLU A 132 -21.32 13.88 19.37
CA GLU A 132 -19.99 13.28 19.40
C GLU A 132 -19.81 12.38 20.63
N ASN A 133 -20.21 12.82 21.84
CA ASN A 133 -20.06 12.00 23.04
C ASN A 133 -20.92 10.73 22.98
N GLU A 134 -22.12 10.80 22.41
CA GLU A 134 -22.96 9.62 22.24
C GLU A 134 -22.33 8.65 21.22
N HIS A 135 -21.81 9.16 20.11
CA HIS A 135 -21.13 8.36 19.10
C HIS A 135 -19.89 7.66 19.70
N VAL A 136 -19.04 8.40 20.41
CA VAL A 136 -17.89 7.84 21.16
C VAL A 136 -18.32 6.76 22.14
N ARG A 137 -19.42 6.97 22.89
CA ARG A 137 -19.96 5.97 23.82
C ARG A 137 -20.38 4.68 23.11
N ILE A 138 -21.02 4.79 21.95
CA ILE A 138 -21.38 3.63 21.12
C ILE A 138 -20.11 2.95 20.61
N GLY A 139 -19.13 3.72 20.11
CA GLY A 139 -17.85 3.19 19.65
C GLY A 139 -17.12 2.35 20.71
N HIS A 140 -17.13 2.79 21.97
CA HIS A 140 -16.57 1.99 23.07
C HIS A 140 -17.31 0.67 23.31
N LYS A 141 -18.64 0.64 23.15
CA LYS A 141 -19.42 -0.62 23.26
C LYS A 141 -19.05 -1.58 22.13
N VAL A 142 -18.95 -1.07 20.91
CA VAL A 142 -18.55 -1.86 19.73
C VAL A 142 -17.15 -2.46 19.93
N LEU A 143 -16.19 -1.66 20.44
CA LEU A 143 -14.86 -2.16 20.78
C LEU A 143 -14.91 -3.21 21.90
N ALA A 144 -15.75 -3.03 22.93
CA ALA A 144 -15.88 -3.99 24.02
C ALA A 144 -16.44 -5.35 23.56
N GLU A 145 -17.31 -5.35 22.56
CA GLU A 145 -17.88 -6.57 21.97
C GLU A 145 -16.88 -7.34 21.09
N GLN A 146 -15.79 -6.69 20.67
CA GLN A 146 -14.75 -7.28 19.79
C GLN A 146 -15.32 -7.87 18.49
N ASP A 147 -16.39 -7.26 17.97
CA ASP A 147 -17.04 -7.66 16.72
C ASP A 147 -16.58 -6.77 15.55
N SER A 148 -15.83 -7.36 14.63
CA SER A 148 -15.32 -6.71 13.41
C SER A 148 -16.44 -6.24 12.47
N ALA A 149 -17.53 -7.01 12.33
CA ALA A 149 -18.65 -6.64 11.47
C ALA A 149 -19.43 -5.46 12.05
N ALA A 150 -19.65 -5.46 13.38
CA ALA A 150 -20.25 -4.33 14.07
C ALA A 150 -19.38 -3.07 13.93
N ALA A 151 -18.06 -3.20 14.07
CA ALA A 151 -17.12 -2.10 13.87
C ALA A 151 -17.16 -1.54 12.44
N GLN A 152 -17.22 -2.40 11.42
CA GLN A 152 -17.38 -1.97 10.03
C GLN A 152 -18.67 -1.20 9.81
N GLN A 153 -19.78 -1.66 10.38
CA GLN A 153 -21.07 -0.97 10.25
C GLN A 153 -21.06 0.39 10.96
N TYR A 154 -20.46 0.44 12.15
CA TYR A 154 -20.36 1.65 12.95
C TYR A 154 -19.55 2.77 12.24
N ILE A 155 -18.39 2.44 11.67
CA ILE A 155 -17.51 3.48 11.08
C ILE A 155 -18.04 4.09 9.77
N ARG A 156 -19.08 3.52 9.16
CA ARG A 156 -19.68 4.06 7.92
C ARG A 156 -20.29 5.45 8.11
N GLN A 157 -20.64 5.82 9.34
CA GLN A 157 -21.12 7.15 9.73
C GLN A 157 -20.01 8.08 10.23
N GLY A 158 -18.74 7.66 10.09
CA GLY A 158 -17.57 8.35 10.59
C GLY A 158 -16.98 7.68 11.84
N SER A 159 -15.68 7.86 12.00
CA SER A 159 -14.92 7.31 13.13
C SER A 159 -14.42 8.44 14.03
N PRO A 160 -14.74 8.43 15.33
CA PRO A 160 -14.14 9.36 16.29
C PRO A 160 -12.63 9.28 16.28
N THR A 161 -11.95 10.41 16.45
CA THR A 161 -10.49 10.47 16.38
C THR A 161 -9.83 9.64 17.48
N ALA A 162 -10.36 9.68 18.70
CA ALA A 162 -9.83 8.92 19.83
C ALA A 162 -9.93 7.39 19.65
N LEU A 163 -10.89 6.90 18.87
CA LEU A 163 -11.15 5.46 18.70
C LEU A 163 -10.65 4.90 17.36
N ARG A 164 -10.19 5.77 16.44
CA ARG A 164 -9.90 5.41 15.06
C ARG A 164 -8.89 4.28 14.95
N ALA A 165 -7.79 4.37 15.69
CA ALA A 165 -6.72 3.37 15.66
C ALA A 165 -7.20 1.98 16.10
N GLU A 166 -8.03 1.91 17.15
CA GLU A 166 -8.57 0.65 17.68
C GLU A 166 -9.64 0.06 16.77
N LEU A 167 -10.55 0.89 16.26
CA LEU A 167 -11.60 0.46 15.33
C LEU A 167 -11.01 -0.10 14.04
N TRP A 168 -10.00 0.57 13.47
CA TRP A 168 -9.33 0.08 12.26
C TRP A 168 -8.60 -1.24 12.51
N ALA A 169 -7.94 -1.39 13.66
CA ALA A 169 -7.31 -2.65 14.03
C ALA A 169 -8.35 -3.79 14.14
N LEU A 170 -9.49 -3.53 14.80
CA LEU A 170 -10.59 -4.49 14.94
C LEU A 170 -11.18 -4.89 13.58
N ILE A 171 -11.41 -3.92 12.69
CA ILE A 171 -11.94 -4.15 11.33
C ILE A 171 -10.97 -4.99 10.49
N LEU A 172 -9.67 -4.75 10.66
CA LEU A 172 -8.62 -5.52 9.98
C LEU A 172 -8.34 -6.87 10.66
N ASN A 173 -9.00 -7.19 11.78
CA ASN A 173 -8.75 -8.36 12.61
C ASN A 173 -7.28 -8.44 13.08
N ILE A 174 -6.72 -7.30 13.47
CA ILE A 174 -5.38 -7.19 14.04
C ILE A 174 -5.50 -7.10 15.55
N SER A 175 -4.93 -8.08 16.22
CA SER A 175 -4.74 -8.08 17.67
C SER A 175 -3.26 -7.96 17.98
N SER A 176 -2.88 -7.16 18.98
CA SER A 176 -1.47 -6.99 19.36
C SER A 176 -0.94 -8.17 20.17
N GLN A 177 -0.84 -9.34 19.53
CA GLN A 177 -0.37 -10.56 20.17
C GLN A 177 1.17 -10.62 20.25
N PRO A 178 1.74 -11.36 21.21
CA PRO A 178 3.20 -11.53 21.31
C PRO A 178 3.84 -12.16 20.07
N GLU A 179 3.17 -13.12 19.42
CA GLU A 179 3.65 -13.80 18.20
C GLU A 179 3.87 -12.82 17.05
N ASP A 180 3.01 -11.82 17.01
CA ASP A 180 2.92 -10.76 16.03
C ASP A 180 4.10 -9.77 16.15
N VAL A 181 4.54 -9.51 17.39
CA VAL A 181 5.78 -8.76 17.68
C VAL A 181 7.02 -9.58 17.35
N LEU A 182 7.03 -10.88 17.69
CA LEU A 182 8.14 -11.78 17.36
C LEU A 182 8.33 -11.91 15.84
N TYR A 183 7.22 -11.98 15.10
CA TYR A 183 7.24 -12.02 13.64
C TYR A 183 7.88 -10.76 13.05
N TYR A 184 7.50 -9.58 13.55
CA TYR A 184 8.12 -8.32 13.16
C TYR A 184 9.64 -8.29 13.48
N GLU A 185 10.05 -8.73 14.66
CA GLU A 185 11.49 -8.79 15.02
C GLU A 185 12.27 -9.79 14.14
N GLN A 186 11.64 -10.86 13.68
CA GLN A 186 12.22 -11.77 12.67
C GLN A 186 12.41 -11.05 11.33
N LEU A 187 11.42 -10.29 10.86
CA LEU A 187 11.54 -9.50 9.63
C LEU A 187 12.65 -8.46 9.75
N LYS A 188 12.70 -7.72 10.86
CA LYS A 188 13.78 -6.79 11.17
C LYS A 188 15.14 -7.48 11.16
N THR A 189 15.27 -8.66 11.76
CA THR A 189 16.51 -9.45 11.71
C THR A 189 16.91 -9.77 10.26
N ASN A 190 15.95 -10.11 9.40
CA ASN A 190 16.20 -10.32 7.98
C ASN A 190 16.64 -9.04 7.26
N VAL A 191 16.07 -7.88 7.62
CA VAL A 191 16.50 -6.56 7.15
C VAL A 191 17.95 -6.31 7.54
N ILE A 192 18.34 -6.55 8.80
CA ILE A 192 19.72 -6.37 9.26
C ILE A 192 20.68 -7.28 8.47
N GLN A 193 20.34 -8.56 8.31
CA GLN A 193 21.23 -9.56 7.72
C GLN A 193 21.39 -9.44 6.20
N HIS A 194 20.37 -8.95 5.49
CA HIS A 194 20.32 -8.96 4.03
C HIS A 194 20.06 -7.58 3.46
N ASP A 195 20.94 -7.20 2.53
CA ASP A 195 20.89 -5.99 1.76
C ASP A 195 20.21 -6.27 0.43
N LEU A 196 19.08 -5.61 0.17
CA LEU A 196 18.32 -5.75 -1.06
C LEU A 196 18.40 -4.45 -1.85
N LEU A 197 18.48 -4.51 -3.18
CA LEU A 197 18.38 -3.32 -4.04
C LEU A 197 17.13 -2.48 -3.73
N VAL A 198 16.01 -3.13 -3.42
CA VAL A 198 14.77 -2.42 -3.06
C VAL A 198 14.87 -1.61 -1.77
N ASP A 199 15.85 -1.88 -0.90
CA ASP A 199 16.11 -1.04 0.27
C ASP A 199 16.52 0.36 -0.18
N SER A 200 17.47 0.47 -1.10
CA SER A 200 17.90 1.75 -1.67
C SER A 200 16.74 2.48 -2.38
N LEU A 201 15.83 1.73 -3.01
CA LEU A 201 14.63 2.30 -3.61
C LEU A 201 13.65 2.84 -2.56
N ILE A 202 13.48 2.13 -1.44
CA ILE A 202 12.66 2.60 -0.30
C ILE A 202 13.29 3.84 0.33
N TYR A 203 14.60 3.82 0.62
CA TYR A 203 15.33 5.00 1.10
C TYR A 203 15.15 6.19 0.16
N LYS A 204 15.31 5.98 -1.15
CA LYS A 204 15.13 7.04 -2.14
C LYS A 204 13.70 7.56 -2.15
N ASP A 205 12.71 6.68 -2.09
CA ASP A 205 11.31 7.05 -2.14
C ASP A 205 10.93 7.93 -0.95
N VAL A 206 11.26 7.51 0.28
CA VAL A 206 10.99 8.25 1.51
C VAL A 206 11.66 9.64 1.46
N LYS A 207 12.94 9.72 1.09
CA LYS A 207 13.65 11.00 0.96
C LYS A 207 13.05 11.93 -0.10
N LEU A 208 12.48 11.39 -1.18
CA LEU A 208 11.83 12.20 -2.22
C LEU A 208 10.41 12.62 -1.85
N THR A 209 9.77 11.94 -0.91
CA THR A 209 8.35 12.10 -0.60
C THR A 209 8.18 12.62 0.82
N ALA A 210 8.08 11.72 1.80
CA ALA A 210 7.79 12.07 3.19
C ALA A 210 8.79 13.07 3.79
N SER A 211 10.10 12.93 3.52
CA SER A 211 11.10 13.87 4.06
C SER A 211 11.00 15.28 3.46
N ASN A 212 10.39 15.43 2.28
CA ASN A 212 10.15 16.72 1.64
C ASN A 212 8.72 17.24 1.87
N ASP A 213 7.93 16.56 2.71
CA ASP A 213 6.54 16.90 3.00
C ASP A 213 6.41 17.58 4.37
N ASP A 214 5.67 18.68 4.43
CA ASP A 214 5.51 19.49 5.64
C ASP A 214 4.85 18.73 6.81
N TYR A 215 4.09 17.67 6.53
CA TYR A 215 3.37 16.90 7.53
C TYR A 215 4.06 15.58 7.90
N TYR A 216 4.76 14.94 6.94
CA TYR A 216 5.25 13.58 7.12
C TYR A 216 6.75 13.45 7.42
N PHE A 217 7.53 14.54 7.36
CA PHE A 217 8.98 14.49 7.57
C PHE A 217 9.39 13.86 8.91
N VAL A 218 8.54 13.98 9.95
CA VAL A 218 8.77 13.43 11.29
C VAL A 218 8.68 11.90 11.36
N PHE A 219 8.14 11.23 10.33
CA PHE A 219 7.90 9.79 10.33
C PHE A 219 8.94 8.99 9.56
N GLU A 220 10.06 9.61 9.18
CA GLU A 220 11.06 8.98 8.33
C GLU A 220 11.51 7.59 8.86
N ASP A 221 11.83 7.52 10.15
CA ASP A 221 12.26 6.27 10.80
C ASP A 221 11.16 5.19 10.76
N TYR A 222 9.91 5.56 11.03
CA TYR A 222 8.76 4.66 10.99
C TYR A 222 8.55 4.08 9.59
N LEU A 223 8.70 4.92 8.56
CA LEU A 223 8.56 4.49 7.17
C LEU A 223 9.61 3.43 6.81
N TYR A 224 10.87 3.61 7.21
CA TYR A 224 11.90 2.60 6.99
C TYR A 224 11.62 1.31 7.75
N GLN A 225 11.29 1.42 9.03
CA GLN A 225 11.00 0.28 9.90
C GLN A 225 9.87 -0.60 9.35
N VAL A 226 8.84 0.02 8.75
CA VAL A 226 7.71 -0.69 8.16
C VAL A 226 8.02 -1.21 6.76
N LEU A 227 8.49 -0.35 5.86
CA LEU A 227 8.65 -0.68 4.43
C LEU A 227 9.80 -1.66 4.20
N LEU A 228 10.89 -1.56 4.96
CA LEU A 228 11.98 -2.52 4.88
C LEU A 228 11.51 -3.89 5.36
N CYS A 229 10.83 -3.98 6.52
CA CYS A 229 10.27 -5.25 6.98
C CYS A 229 9.25 -5.83 5.99
N PHE A 230 8.40 -4.97 5.41
CA PHE A 230 7.42 -5.35 4.41
C PHE A 230 8.05 -5.98 3.17
N SER A 231 9.21 -5.50 2.71
CA SER A 231 9.90 -6.10 1.55
C SER A 231 10.39 -7.54 1.79
N ARG A 232 10.53 -7.96 3.06
CA ARG A 232 10.98 -9.31 3.46
C ARG A 232 9.85 -10.29 3.71
N ASP A 233 8.62 -9.80 3.91
CA ASP A 233 7.50 -10.64 4.33
C ASP A 233 6.94 -11.46 3.16
N THR A 234 7.23 -12.77 3.18
CA THR A 234 6.75 -13.71 2.17
C THR A 234 5.27 -14.05 2.30
N SER A 235 4.62 -13.80 3.44
CA SER A 235 3.17 -14.00 3.61
C SER A 235 2.36 -13.06 2.71
N VAL A 236 2.93 -11.89 2.37
CA VAL A 236 2.35 -10.93 1.42
C VAL A 236 2.11 -11.56 0.05
N LEU A 237 2.90 -12.57 -0.36
CA LEU A 237 2.73 -13.24 -1.65
C LEU A 237 1.33 -13.84 -1.84
N GLY A 238 0.62 -14.17 -0.74
CA GLY A 238 -0.74 -14.69 -0.78
C GLY A 238 -1.73 -13.79 -1.52
N HIS A 239 -1.53 -12.46 -1.53
CA HIS A 239 -2.44 -11.52 -2.20
C HIS A 239 -2.47 -11.73 -3.73
N PHE A 240 -1.40 -12.27 -4.32
CA PHE A 240 -1.34 -12.53 -5.76
C PHE A 240 -2.36 -13.58 -6.22
N ALA A 241 -2.85 -14.45 -5.32
CA ALA A 241 -3.91 -15.40 -5.63
C ALA A 241 -5.23 -14.71 -6.04
N TYR A 242 -5.45 -13.47 -5.59
CA TYR A 242 -6.65 -12.66 -5.86
C TYR A 242 -6.34 -11.40 -6.68
N ASN A 243 -5.13 -11.32 -7.23
CA ASN A 243 -4.68 -10.22 -8.08
C ASN A 243 -4.61 -10.67 -9.55
N SER A 244 -4.77 -9.73 -10.47
CA SER A 244 -4.39 -9.93 -11.88
C SER A 244 -2.88 -9.97 -12.08
N ALA A 245 -2.12 -9.40 -11.14
CA ALA A 245 -0.68 -9.35 -11.19
C ALA A 245 -0.03 -10.70 -10.80
N SER A 246 1.22 -10.89 -11.20
CA SER A 246 2.06 -12.03 -10.79
C SER A 246 3.30 -11.55 -10.03
N PRO A 247 3.77 -12.33 -9.02
CA PRO A 247 4.95 -11.95 -8.28
C PRO A 247 6.20 -11.95 -9.18
N PRO A 248 7.03 -10.90 -9.14
CA PRO A 248 8.28 -10.80 -9.87
C PRO A 248 9.23 -11.93 -9.47
N LYS A 249 9.82 -12.59 -10.48
CA LYS A 249 10.83 -13.63 -10.31
C LYS A 249 12.20 -13.10 -10.70
N SER A 250 13.20 -13.47 -9.92
CA SER A 250 14.61 -13.32 -10.24
C SER A 250 15.30 -14.69 -10.20
N TYR A 251 16.55 -14.76 -10.67
CA TYR A 251 17.32 -15.99 -10.74
C TYR A 251 18.60 -15.85 -9.92
N ILE A 252 19.00 -16.96 -9.30
CA ILE A 252 20.30 -17.05 -8.62
C ILE A 252 21.41 -16.77 -9.64
N ARG A 253 22.45 -16.03 -9.20
CA ARG A 253 23.56 -15.60 -10.06
C ARG A 253 24.15 -16.78 -10.85
N GLY A 254 24.19 -16.64 -12.18
CA GLY A 254 24.71 -17.66 -13.10
C GLY A 254 23.72 -18.77 -13.49
N LYS A 255 22.45 -18.69 -13.07
CA LYS A 255 21.38 -19.67 -13.37
C LYS A 255 20.17 -19.04 -14.08
N LEU A 256 20.41 -18.00 -14.88
CA LEU A 256 19.37 -17.27 -15.59
C LEU A 256 18.57 -18.20 -16.52
N GLY A 257 17.24 -18.18 -16.39
CA GLY A 257 16.33 -18.94 -17.25
C GLY A 257 16.10 -20.39 -16.84
N ILE A 258 16.68 -20.86 -15.73
CA ILE A 258 16.42 -22.18 -15.17
C ILE A 258 15.37 -22.05 -14.07
N GLU A 259 14.17 -22.57 -14.30
CA GLU A 259 13.01 -22.37 -13.41
C GLU A 259 13.25 -22.88 -11.98
N GLU A 260 14.03 -23.95 -11.81
CA GLU A 260 14.39 -24.51 -10.49
C GLU A 260 15.17 -23.52 -9.61
N TYR A 261 15.80 -22.51 -10.21
CA TYR A 261 16.56 -21.47 -9.51
C TYR A 261 15.85 -20.10 -9.52
N ALA A 262 14.57 -20.07 -9.91
CA ALA A 262 13.77 -18.87 -9.83
C ALA A 262 13.30 -18.63 -8.39
N VAL A 263 13.53 -17.41 -7.90
CA VAL A 263 13.10 -16.94 -6.58
C VAL A 263 12.25 -15.69 -6.73
N PHE A 264 11.30 -15.47 -5.82
CA PHE A 264 10.55 -14.21 -5.82
C PHE A 264 11.44 -13.06 -5.33
N TYR A 265 11.38 -11.93 -6.03
CA TYR A 265 12.16 -10.75 -5.68
C TYR A 265 11.39 -9.45 -5.86
N PRO A 266 11.22 -8.63 -4.80
CA PRO A 266 11.64 -8.89 -3.41
C PRO A 266 10.91 -10.10 -2.81
N PRO A 267 11.31 -10.58 -1.62
CA PRO A 267 10.64 -11.71 -0.97
C PRO A 267 9.11 -11.61 -0.88
N ASN A 268 8.58 -10.40 -0.70
CA ASN A 268 7.14 -10.13 -0.68
C ASN A 268 6.47 -10.04 -2.07
N GLY A 269 7.26 -10.02 -3.14
CA GLY A 269 6.82 -9.85 -4.53
C GLY A 269 6.39 -8.44 -4.91
N VAL A 270 6.67 -7.41 -4.11
CA VAL A 270 6.25 -6.03 -4.38
C VAL A 270 7.48 -5.17 -4.67
N ILE A 271 7.54 -4.61 -5.88
CA ILE A 271 8.59 -3.66 -6.25
C ILE A 271 8.11 -2.26 -5.86
N PRO A 272 8.84 -1.53 -4.99
CA PRO A 272 8.44 -0.19 -4.58
C PRO A 272 8.50 0.78 -5.76
N PHE A 273 7.57 1.72 -5.76
CA PHE A 273 7.43 2.77 -6.77
C PHE A 273 7.48 4.15 -6.13
N HIS A 274 7.55 5.20 -6.94
CA HIS A 274 7.57 6.56 -6.41
C HIS A 274 6.23 6.92 -5.72
N GLY A 275 6.28 7.27 -4.44
CA GLY A 275 5.11 7.51 -3.60
C GLY A 275 4.61 6.26 -2.87
N PHE A 276 5.38 5.18 -2.81
CA PHE A 276 4.99 3.97 -2.09
C PHE A 276 4.94 4.21 -0.58
N SER A 277 5.88 4.99 -0.05
CA SER A 277 5.91 5.42 1.36
C SER A 277 4.63 6.15 1.80
N MET A 278 3.95 6.83 0.88
CA MET A 278 2.74 7.60 1.15
C MET A 278 1.53 6.71 1.48
N TYR A 279 1.64 5.39 1.28
CA TYR A 279 0.62 4.45 1.79
C TYR A 279 0.77 4.18 3.29
N VAL A 280 1.96 4.39 3.85
CA VAL A 280 2.24 4.20 5.28
C VAL A 280 2.16 5.53 6.03
N ALA A 281 2.62 6.63 5.44
CA ALA A 281 2.79 7.90 6.15
C ALA A 281 1.56 8.40 6.93
N PRO A 282 0.32 8.32 6.41
CA PRO A 282 -0.87 8.70 7.17
C PRO A 282 -1.15 7.79 8.38
N LEU A 283 -0.75 6.52 8.31
CA LEU A 283 -0.94 5.55 9.39
C LEU A 283 -0.04 5.85 10.59
N CYS A 284 1.09 6.54 10.38
CA CYS A 284 2.01 6.93 11.45
C CYS A 284 1.38 7.91 12.46
N PHE A 285 0.35 8.66 12.06
CA PHE A 285 -0.44 9.48 12.98
C PHE A 285 -1.32 8.64 13.93
N LEU A 286 -1.64 7.40 13.56
CA LEU A 286 -2.54 6.53 14.33
C LEU A 286 -1.79 5.47 15.14
N TYR A 287 -0.61 5.05 14.69
CA TYR A 287 0.14 3.94 15.30
C TYR A 287 1.60 4.32 15.53
N HIS A 288 2.01 4.35 16.80
CA HIS A 288 3.36 4.70 17.23
C HIS A 288 4.24 3.48 17.56
N GLU A 289 3.67 2.27 17.52
CA GLU A 289 4.42 1.03 17.71
C GLU A 289 4.74 0.42 16.34
N PRO A 290 6.02 0.31 15.93
CA PRO A 290 6.38 -0.15 14.59
C PRO A 290 5.83 -1.52 14.22
N SER A 291 5.77 -2.46 15.17
CA SER A 291 5.19 -3.79 14.97
C SER A 291 3.70 -3.74 14.65
N LYS A 292 2.93 -2.88 15.35
CA LYS A 292 1.50 -2.69 15.12
C LYS A 292 1.25 -1.92 13.83
N LEU A 293 2.00 -0.85 13.59
CA LEU A 293 1.96 -0.09 12.35
C LEU A 293 2.24 -0.99 11.14
N TYR A 294 3.22 -1.88 11.26
CA TYR A 294 3.55 -2.88 10.26
C TYR A 294 2.37 -3.82 9.95
N GLN A 295 1.71 -4.38 10.98
CA GLN A 295 0.56 -5.26 10.78
C GLN A 295 -0.60 -4.54 10.08
N ILE A 296 -0.92 -3.32 10.52
CA ILE A 296 -1.96 -2.50 9.90
C ILE A 296 -1.65 -2.28 8.42
N PHE A 297 -0.41 -1.86 8.12
CA PHE A 297 0.00 -1.63 6.74
C PHE A 297 -0.05 -2.92 5.90
N ARG A 298 0.44 -4.04 6.43
CA ARG A 298 0.39 -5.34 5.73
C ARG A 298 -1.04 -5.71 5.36
N GLU A 299 -1.98 -5.64 6.31
CA GLU A 299 -3.39 -5.98 6.08
C GLU A 299 -4.06 -4.99 5.11
N MET A 300 -3.82 -3.68 5.26
CA MET A 300 -4.31 -2.68 4.31
C MET A 300 -3.80 -2.95 2.89
N TYR A 301 -2.52 -3.33 2.77
CA TYR A 301 -1.92 -3.61 1.48
C TYR A 301 -2.51 -4.84 0.81
N VAL A 302 -2.53 -5.99 1.49
CA VAL A 302 -2.97 -7.27 0.91
C VAL A 302 -4.47 -7.34 0.64
N ARG A 303 -5.28 -6.50 1.30
CA ARG A 303 -6.72 -6.42 1.06
C ARG A 303 -7.09 -5.35 0.03
N PHE A 304 -6.41 -4.20 0.07
CA PHE A 304 -6.83 -3.00 -0.66
C PHE A 304 -5.73 -2.40 -1.54
N PHE A 305 -4.58 -2.00 -0.97
CA PHE A 305 -3.63 -1.15 -1.72
C PHE A 305 -2.98 -1.84 -2.91
N PHE A 306 -2.83 -3.17 -2.90
CA PHE A 306 -2.29 -3.89 -4.06
C PHE A 306 -3.07 -3.63 -5.35
N ARG A 307 -4.37 -3.29 -5.23
CA ARG A 307 -5.26 -3.01 -6.36
C ARG A 307 -4.99 -1.66 -7.02
N LEU A 308 -4.41 -0.71 -6.29
CA LEU A 308 -4.17 0.66 -6.75
C LEU A 308 -3.11 0.74 -7.87
N HIS A 309 -2.28 -0.29 -7.99
CA HIS A 309 -1.21 -0.38 -8.98
C HIS A 309 -1.29 -1.69 -9.80
N SER A 310 -2.52 -2.23 -9.96
CA SER A 310 -2.79 -3.44 -10.73
C SER A 310 -3.87 -3.19 -11.79
N ILE A 311 -3.66 -3.68 -13.02
CA ILE A 311 -4.59 -3.54 -14.15
C ILE A 311 -5.56 -4.72 -14.16
N SER A 312 -6.77 -4.50 -13.63
CA SER A 312 -7.80 -5.54 -13.50
C SER A 312 -9.17 -5.07 -13.99
N SER A 313 -10.03 -6.02 -14.37
CA SER A 313 -11.46 -5.79 -14.64
C SER A 313 -12.33 -6.15 -13.43
N HIS A 314 -11.74 -6.36 -12.27
CA HIS A 314 -12.47 -6.76 -11.06
C HIS A 314 -13.39 -5.62 -10.59
N PRO A 315 -14.66 -5.88 -10.23
CA PRO A 315 -15.62 -4.82 -9.87
C PRO A 315 -15.18 -3.94 -8.69
N SER A 316 -14.38 -4.49 -7.77
CA SER A 316 -13.84 -3.74 -6.63
C SER A 316 -12.62 -2.85 -6.96
N VAL A 317 -12.21 -2.78 -8.23
CA VAL A 317 -11.12 -1.90 -8.72
C VAL A 317 -11.70 -0.65 -9.40
N SER A 318 -13.01 -0.66 -9.68
CA SER A 318 -13.77 0.53 -10.05
C SER A 318 -14.20 1.26 -8.78
N LEU A 319 -13.69 2.48 -8.59
CA LEU A 319 -14.22 3.47 -7.65
C LEU A 319 -15.71 3.73 -7.92
#